data_AF-A0A354WYX0-F1
#
_entry.id   AF-A0A354WYX0-F1
#
_cell.length_a   1.000
_cell.length_b   1.000
_cell.length_c   1.000
_cell.angle_alpha   90.00
_cell.angle_beta   90.00
_cell.angle_gamma   90.00
#
_symmetry.space_group_name_H-M   'P 1'
#
loop_
_entity.id
_entity.type
_entity.pdbx_description
1 polymer ?
#
loop_
_entity_poly.entity_id
_entity_poly.type
_entity_poly.pdbx_seq_one_letter_code
_entity_poly.pdbx_strand_id
1 'polypeptide(L)'
;TISCKDAFIIGLAQACAVMPGLSRSGSTIATGLLLGNKKENMAQFSFLMVIPPILGEALLDVLKIMNGESIGGDISASSLLIGFVAAFVSGCVACKWMINIVKKGKLIYFAVYCAIVGTVTLVYSLF
;
A
#
# COMPACT_ATOMS: atom_id res chain seq x y z
N THR A 1 -8.53 18.43 -9.51
CA THR A 1 -8.81 17.09 -10.06
C THR A 1 -7.54 16.56 -10.66
N ILE A 2 -7.33 15.24 -10.68
CA ILE A 2 -6.12 14.61 -11.23
C ILE A 2 -6.39 14.34 -12.72
N SER A 3 -5.47 14.76 -13.59
CA SER A 3 -5.60 14.54 -15.04
C SER A 3 -5.43 13.07 -15.39
N CYS A 4 -6.05 12.59 -16.49
CA CYS A 4 -5.88 11.22 -16.97
C CYS A 4 -4.41 10.89 -17.27
N LYS A 5 -3.64 11.86 -17.78
CA LYS A 5 -2.20 11.72 -18.01
C LYS A 5 -1.45 11.45 -16.70
N ASP A 6 -1.76 12.23 -15.66
CA ASP A 6 -1.13 12.07 -14.36
C ASP A 6 -1.54 10.76 -13.70
N ALA A 7 -2.83 10.40 -13.77
CA ALA A 7 -3.35 9.13 -13.27
C ALA A 7 -2.64 7.93 -13.90
N PHE A 8 -2.36 7.99 -15.22
CA PHE A 8 -1.60 6.96 -15.91
C PHE A 8 -0.16 6.86 -15.41
N ILE A 9 0.55 8.00 -15.27
CA ILE A 9 1.93 8.03 -14.75
C ILE A 9 1.99 7.52 -13.30
N ILE A 10 1.02 7.91 -12.46
CA ILE A 10 0.90 7.41 -11.09
C ILE A 10 0.65 5.88 -11.09
N GLY A 11 -0.09 5.36 -12.07
CA GLY A 11 -0.31 3.92 -12.24
C GLY A 11 0.95 3.15 -12.61
N LEU A 12 1.81 3.73 -13.46
CA LEU A 12 3.13 3.15 -13.73
C LEU A 12 4.00 3.12 -12.46
N ALA A 13 3.97 4.19 -11.65
CA ALA A 13 4.66 4.20 -10.36
C ALA A 13 4.09 3.15 -9.38
N GLN A 14 2.77 2.91 -9.41
CA GLN A 14 2.14 1.83 -8.63
C GLN A 14 2.61 0.45 -9.09
N ALA A 15 2.74 0.22 -10.40
CA ALA A 15 3.24 -1.04 -10.94
C ALA A 15 4.70 -1.31 -10.49
N CYS A 16 5.56 -0.30 -10.48
CA CYS A 16 6.92 -0.42 -9.93
C CYS A 16 6.90 -0.73 -8.42
N ALA A 17 5.90 -0.24 -7.69
CA ALA A 17 5.77 -0.46 -6.25
C ALA A 17 5.29 -1.86 -5.85
N VAL A 18 5.13 -2.78 -6.82
CA VAL A 18 4.97 -4.23 -6.55
C VAL A 18 6.27 -4.83 -6.00
N MET A 19 7.42 -4.20 -6.23
CA MET A 19 8.69 -4.65 -5.67
C MET A 19 8.61 -4.72 -4.12
N PRO A 20 9.06 -5.83 -3.50
CA PRO A 20 9.01 -5.99 -2.06
C PRO A 20 9.72 -4.85 -1.34
N GLY A 21 9.10 -4.34 -0.28
CA GLY A 21 9.65 -3.25 0.53
C GLY A 21 9.39 -1.84 0.00
N LEU A 22 8.92 -1.67 -1.25
CA LEU A 22 8.46 -0.36 -1.71
C LEU A 22 7.08 -0.03 -1.14
N SER A 23 6.95 1.19 -0.61
CA SER A 23 5.65 1.69 -0.14
C SER A 23 4.79 2.12 -1.33
N ARG A 24 3.78 1.32 -1.70
CA ARG A 24 2.82 1.67 -2.76
C ARG A 24 2.16 3.04 -2.56
N SER A 25 1.67 3.33 -1.35
CA SER A 25 1.09 4.65 -1.06
C SER A 25 2.14 5.76 -1.14
N GLY A 26 3.37 5.50 -0.67
CA GLY A 26 4.48 6.45 -0.78
C GLY A 26 4.81 6.78 -2.23
N SER A 27 5.02 5.76 -3.07
CA SER A 27 5.35 5.93 -4.50
C SER A 27 4.27 6.70 -5.25
N THR A 28 3.00 6.29 -5.11
CA THR A 28 1.88 6.94 -5.82
C THR A 28 1.64 8.38 -5.37
N ILE A 29 1.70 8.65 -4.06
CA ILE A 29 1.55 10.01 -3.52
C ILE A 29 2.74 10.88 -3.95
N ALA A 30 3.97 10.39 -3.82
CA ALA A 30 5.17 11.12 -4.20
C ALA A 30 5.16 11.47 -5.69
N THR A 31 4.87 10.50 -6.57
CA THR A 31 4.75 10.74 -8.02
C THR A 31 3.70 11.79 -8.33
N GLY A 32 2.50 11.70 -7.75
CA GLY A 32 1.47 12.70 -8.01
C GLY A 32 1.84 14.11 -7.52
N LEU A 33 2.53 14.22 -6.39
CA LEU A 33 3.04 15.50 -5.89
C LEU A 33 4.16 16.06 -6.78
N LEU A 34 5.05 15.21 -7.30
CA LEU A 34 6.09 15.61 -8.26
C LEU A 34 5.49 16.10 -9.60
N LEU A 35 4.34 15.54 -9.99
CA LEU A 35 3.56 16.01 -11.14
C LEU A 35 2.78 17.31 -10.85
N GLY A 36 2.88 17.87 -9.64
CA GLY A 36 2.23 19.12 -9.26
C GLY A 36 0.78 18.98 -8.76
N ASN A 37 0.31 17.76 -8.48
CA ASN A 37 -1.03 17.56 -7.96
C ASN A 37 -1.15 18.02 -6.50
N LYS A 38 -2.38 18.43 -6.13
CA LYS A 38 -2.70 18.93 -4.78
C LYS A 38 -2.65 17.83 -3.72
N LYS A 39 -1.96 18.11 -2.61
CA LYS A 39 -1.77 17.19 -1.47
C LYS A 39 -3.08 16.64 -0.92
N GLU A 40 -4.13 17.47 -0.89
CA GLU A 40 -5.43 17.13 -0.33
C GLU A 40 -6.09 15.98 -1.08
N ASN A 41 -5.85 15.89 -2.41
CA ASN A 41 -6.46 14.89 -3.28
C ASN A 41 -5.61 13.62 -3.39
N MET A 42 -4.29 13.73 -3.21
CA MET A 42 -3.36 12.63 -3.48
C MET A 42 -3.53 11.44 -2.55
N ALA A 43 -3.77 11.67 -1.26
CA ALA A 43 -3.97 10.58 -0.30
C ALA A 43 -5.22 9.76 -0.63
N GLN A 44 -6.34 10.44 -0.92
CA GLN A 44 -7.60 9.79 -1.28
C GLN A 44 -7.48 9.05 -2.62
N PHE A 45 -6.85 9.67 -3.63
CA PHE A 45 -6.62 9.04 -4.92
C PHE A 45 -5.78 7.77 -4.80
N SER A 46 -4.66 7.83 -4.09
CA SER A 46 -3.79 6.68 -3.84
C SER A 46 -4.53 5.53 -3.13
N PHE A 47 -5.42 5.83 -2.19
CA PHE A 47 -6.21 4.82 -1.50
C PHE A 47 -7.31 4.20 -2.35
N LEU A 48 -7.99 4.97 -3.20
CA LEU A 48 -8.95 4.41 -4.14
C LEU A 48 -8.27 3.53 -5.20
N MET A 49 -7.07 3.94 -5.64
CA MET A 49 -6.30 3.27 -6.69
C MET A 49 -5.81 1.86 -6.30
N VAL A 50 -5.73 1.54 -5.01
CA VAL A 50 -5.30 0.19 -4.57
C VAL A 50 -6.41 -0.84 -4.59
N ILE A 51 -7.67 -0.41 -4.64
CA ILE A 51 -8.82 -1.32 -4.61
C ILE A 51 -8.74 -2.34 -5.76
N PRO A 52 -8.50 -1.95 -7.03
CA PRO A 52 -8.41 -2.91 -8.12
C PRO A 52 -7.25 -3.92 -7.98
N PRO A 53 -6.00 -3.51 -7.63
CA PRO A 53 -4.93 -4.47 -7.35
C PRO A 53 -5.27 -5.49 -6.26
N ILE A 54 -5.81 -5.04 -5.11
CA ILE A 54 -6.15 -5.94 -4.00
C ILE A 54 -7.25 -6.92 -4.39
N LEU A 55 -8.30 -6.44 -5.08
CA LEU A 55 -9.36 -7.32 -5.57
C LEU A 55 -8.84 -8.30 -6.63
N GLY A 56 -7.90 -7.86 -7.47
CA GLY A 56 -7.24 -8.72 -8.46
C GLY A 56 -6.43 -9.84 -7.80
N GLU A 57 -5.66 -9.53 -6.76
CA GLU A 57 -4.93 -10.52 -5.97
C GLU A 57 -5.87 -11.50 -5.28
N ALA A 58 -6.93 -11.01 -4.63
CA ALA A 58 -7.94 -11.86 -4.01
C ALA A 58 -8.63 -12.81 -5.00
N LEU A 59 -8.93 -12.34 -6.22
CA LEU A 59 -9.50 -13.18 -7.28
C LEU A 59 -8.51 -14.26 -7.73
N LEU A 60 -7.23 -13.92 -7.90
CA LEU A 60 -6.19 -14.88 -8.26
C LEU A 60 -6.05 -15.97 -7.19
N ASP A 61 -6.12 -15.61 -5.91
CA ASP A 61 -6.09 -16.59 -4.83
C ASP A 61 -7.33 -17.49 -4.86
N VAL A 62 -8.54 -16.97 -5.06
CA VAL A 62 -9.72 -17.84 -5.21
C VAL A 62 -9.56 -18.83 -6.37
N LEU A 63 -9.05 -18.39 -7.52
CA LEU A 63 -8.83 -19.26 -8.68
C LEU A 63 -7.80 -20.36 -8.41
N LYS A 64 -6.71 -20.05 -7.70
CA LYS A 64 -5.72 -21.04 -7.29
C LYS A 64 -6.33 -22.10 -6.34
N ILE A 65 -7.22 -21.71 -5.41
CA ILE A 65 -7.93 -22.66 -4.53
C ILE A 65 -8.80 -23.59 -5.38
N MET A 66 -9.52 -23.04 -6.36
CA MET A 66 -10.36 -23.82 -7.28
C MET A 66 -9.56 -24.80 -8.12
N ASN A 67 -8.31 -24.47 -8.45
CA ASN A 67 -7.38 -25.34 -9.17
C ASN A 67 -6.69 -26.39 -8.27
N GLY A 68 -7.03 -26.46 -6.98
CA GLY A 68 -6.49 -27.42 -6.03
C GLY A 68 -5.17 -27.00 -5.38
N GLU A 69 -4.72 -25.76 -5.55
CA GLU A 69 -3.57 -25.23 -4.81
C GLU A 69 -3.97 -24.85 -3.38
N SER A 70 -3.12 -25.21 -2.41
CA SER A 70 -3.30 -24.82 -1.02
C SER A 70 -2.70 -23.43 -0.78
N ILE A 71 -3.56 -22.45 -0.47
CA ILE A 71 -3.15 -21.03 -0.31
C ILE A 71 -3.08 -20.62 1.16
N GLY A 72 -3.66 -21.42 2.06
CA GLY A 72 -3.81 -21.09 3.47
C GLY A 72 -2.90 -21.85 4.43
N GLY A 73 -2.13 -22.85 3.98
CA GLY A 73 -1.51 -23.81 4.90
C GLY A 73 -2.51 -24.36 5.92
N ASP A 74 -2.01 -24.83 7.07
CA ASP A 74 -2.82 -25.30 8.21
C ASP A 74 -3.31 -24.15 9.12
N ILE A 75 -3.54 -22.95 8.55
CA ILE A 75 -3.96 -21.79 9.34
C ILE A 75 -5.46 -21.92 9.67
N SER A 76 -5.78 -21.91 10.96
CA SER A 76 -7.17 -22.00 11.41
C SER A 76 -8.01 -20.80 10.92
N ALA A 77 -9.27 -21.06 10.57
CA ALA A 77 -10.22 -20.00 10.18
C ALA A 77 -10.38 -18.93 11.28
N SER A 78 -10.24 -19.33 12.55
CA SER A 78 -10.29 -18.40 13.69
C SER A 78 -9.12 -17.41 13.69
N SER A 79 -7.91 -17.86 13.36
CA SER A 79 -6.72 -17.01 13.24
C SER A 79 -6.87 -16.01 12.10
N LEU A 80 -7.39 -16.45 10.95
CA LEU A 80 -7.65 -15.58 9.80
C LEU A 80 -8.67 -14.49 10.12
N LEU A 81 -9.76 -14.85 10.83
CA LEU A 81 -10.80 -13.89 11.22
C LEU A 81 -10.25 -12.82 12.17
N ILE A 82 -9.46 -13.24 13.17
CA ILE A 82 -8.83 -12.31 14.13
C ILE A 82 -7.86 -11.38 13.40
N GLY A 83 -7.01 -11.93 12.52
CA GLY A 83 -6.09 -11.15 11.69
C GLY A 83 -6.81 -10.15 10.79
N PHE A 84 -7.91 -10.56 10.15
CA PHE A 84 -8.75 -9.69 9.34
C PHE A 84 -9.33 -8.52 10.14
N VAL A 85 -9.91 -8.79 11.31
CA VAL A 85 -10.49 -7.72 12.16
C VAL A 85 -9.40 -6.78 12.66
N ALA A 86 -8.26 -7.31 13.09
CA ALA A 86 -7.13 -6.50 13.53
C ALA A 86 -6.57 -5.61 12.41
N ALA A 87 -6.40 -6.16 11.20
CA ALA A 87 -5.97 -5.43 10.01
C ALA A 87 -7.00 -4.36 9.60
N PHE A 88 -8.29 -4.66 9.67
CA PHE A 88 -9.36 -3.71 9.37
C PHE A 88 -9.33 -2.50 10.33
N VAL A 89 -9.31 -2.74 11.64
CA VAL A 89 -9.31 -1.67 12.65
C VAL A 89 -8.03 -0.83 12.56
N SER A 90 -6.86 -1.47 12.52
CA SER A 90 -5.58 -0.77 12.39
C SER A 90 -5.46 -0.02 11.06
N GLY A 91 -5.96 -0.61 9.97
CA GLY A 91 -6.02 0.00 8.65
C GLY A 91 -6.86 1.28 8.64
N CYS A 92 -8.04 1.29 9.25
CA CYS A 92 -8.87 2.50 9.38
C CYS A 92 -8.13 3.63 10.12
N VAL A 93 -7.45 3.30 11.22
CA VAL A 93 -6.65 4.26 11.99
C VAL A 93 -5.47 4.78 11.16
N ALA A 94 -4.75 3.88 10.49
CA ALA A 94 -3.61 4.21 9.64
C ALA A 94 -4.00 5.11 8.47
N CYS A 95 -5.13 4.83 7.80
CA CYS A 95 -5.66 5.66 6.72
C CYS A 95 -5.93 7.09 7.18
N LYS A 96 -6.58 7.26 8.34
CA LYS A 96 -6.85 8.58 8.93
C LYS A 96 -5.56 9.33 9.25
N TRP A 97 -4.57 8.62 9.80
CA TRP A 97 -3.28 9.21 10.13
C TRP A 97 -2.50 9.62 8.88
N MET A 98 -2.42 8.74 7.87
CA MET A 98 -1.73 9.00 6.62
C MET A 98 -2.28 10.25 5.91
N ILE A 99 -3.60 10.39 5.83
CA ILE A 99 -4.24 11.60 5.26
C ILE A 99 -3.75 12.87 6.00
N ASN A 100 -3.63 12.81 7.33
CA ASN A 100 -3.16 13.92 8.14
C ASN A 100 -1.68 14.25 7.90
N ILE A 101 -0.82 13.23 7.75
CA ILE A 101 0.62 13.41 7.46
C ILE A 101 0.80 14.09 6.10
N VAL A 102 0.08 13.62 5.08
CA VAL A 102 0.13 14.16 3.72
C VAL A 102 -0.36 15.60 3.69
N LYS A 103 -1.50 15.89 4.33
CA LYS A 103 -2.04 17.25 4.45
C LYS A 103 -1.09 18.23 5.12
N LYS A 104 -0.35 17.77 6.15
CA LYS A 104 0.67 18.58 6.84
C LYS A 104 1.98 18.73 6.06
N GLY A 105 2.11 18.11 4.88
CA GLY A 105 3.32 18.17 4.07
C GLY A 105 4.54 17.48 4.70
N LYS A 106 4.31 16.61 5.70
CA LYS A 106 5.36 16.00 6.52
C LYS A 106 5.89 14.68 5.96
N LEU A 107 5.91 14.54 4.63
CA LEU A 107 6.36 13.30 3.96
C LEU A 107 7.83 12.97 4.24
N ILE A 108 8.67 13.98 4.52
CA ILE A 108 10.07 13.75 4.88
C ILE A 108 10.22 12.88 6.14
N TYR A 109 9.35 13.06 7.14
CA TYR A 109 9.37 12.23 8.36
C TYR A 109 9.01 10.78 8.04
N PHE A 110 8.08 10.57 7.11
CA PHE A 110 7.74 9.23 6.64
C PHE A 110 8.89 8.60 5.85
N ALA A 111 9.58 9.37 5.01
CA ALA A 111 10.75 8.91 4.28
C ALA A 111 11.89 8.48 5.22
N VAL A 112 12.18 9.28 6.25
CA VAL A 112 13.16 8.93 7.29
C VAL A 112 12.75 7.66 8.04
N TYR A 113 11.47 7.53 8.42
CA TYR A 113 10.95 6.30 9.01
C TYR A 113 11.18 5.07 8.10
N CYS A 114 10.82 5.17 6.80
CA CYS A 114 11.04 4.09 5.85
C CYS A 114 12.53 3.75 5.67
N ALA A 115 13.41 4.75 5.65
CA ALA A 115 14.85 4.54 5.57
C ALA A 115 15.36 3.77 6.79
N ILE A 116 14.97 4.17 8.01
CA ILE A 116 15.36 3.47 9.24
C ILE A 116 14.86 2.03 9.23
N VAL A 117 13.57 1.80 8.96
CA VAL A 117 13.00 0.44 8.93
C VAL A 117 13.67 -0.40 7.85
N GLY A 118 13.89 0.15 6.66
CA GLY A 118 14.58 -0.55 5.56
C GLY A 118 16.02 -0.92 5.92
N THR A 119 16.78 -0.01 6.53
CA THR A 119 18.14 -0.29 7.01
C THR A 119 18.15 -1.34 8.10
N VAL A 120 17.23 -1.28 9.07
CA VAL A 120 17.11 -2.29 10.13
C VAL A 120 16.81 -3.66 9.54
N THR A 121 15.87 -3.76 8.59
CA THR A 121 15.54 -5.02 7.91
C THR A 121 16.72 -5.55 7.11
N LEU A 122 17.48 -4.70 6.41
CA LEU A 122 18.69 -5.09 5.69
C LEU A 122 19.76 -5.64 6.64
N VAL A 123 20.02 -4.95 7.75
CA VAL A 123 20.97 -5.39 8.77
C VAL A 123 20.52 -6.73 9.35
N TYR A 124 19.26 -6.83 9.78
CA TYR A 124 18.71 -8.07 10.34
C TYR A 124 18.74 -9.23 9.33
N SER A 125 18.56 -8.98 8.03
CA SER A 125 18.61 -10.04 7.03
C SER A 125 20.03 -10.52 6.72
N LEU A 126 21.07 -9.76 7.09
CA LEU A 126 22.47 -10.10 6.85
C LEU A 126 23.12 -10.88 8.01
N PHE A 127 22.47 -10.90 9.17
CA PHE A 127 22.88 -11.62 10.37
C PHE A 127 21.93 -12.79 10.67
#